data_AF-A0A938WUE1-F1
#
_entry.id   AF-A0A938WUE1-F1
#
_cell.length_a   1.000
_cell.length_b   1.000
_cell.length_c   1.000
_cell.angle_alpha   90.00
_cell.angle_beta   90.00
_cell.angle_gamma   90.00
#
_symmetry.space_group_name_H-M   'P 1'
#
loop_
_entity.id
_entity.type
_entity.pdbx_description
1 polymer ?
#
loop_
_entity_poly.entity_id
_entity_poly.type
_entity_poly.pdbx_seq_one_letter_code
_entity_poly.pdbx_strand_id
1 'polypeptide(L)' 'LAAAGMPFRDAYKKVGLDIEAGRFTPNKDIRHTHEGSIGNLCNDKISALMDNIISGFTFDKMETAEKRLLGR' A
#
# COMPACT_ATOMS: atom_id res chain seq x y z
N LEU A 1 12.24 -13.71 -17.56
CA LEU A 1 11.96 -14.79 -18.56
C LEU A 1 10.89 -14.32 -19.54
N ALA A 2 9.63 -14.18 -19.15
CA ALA A 2 8.60 -13.62 -20.04
C ALA A 2 8.85 -12.16 -20.44
N ALA A 3 9.26 -11.31 -19.48
CA ALA A 3 9.62 -9.91 -19.75
C ALA A 3 10.89 -9.73 -20.63
N ALA A 4 11.64 -10.80 -20.88
CA ALA A 4 12.83 -10.79 -21.73
C ALA A 4 12.55 -11.31 -23.15
N GLY A 5 11.26 -11.38 -23.55
CA GLY A 5 10.85 -11.80 -24.89
C GLY A 5 10.63 -13.31 -25.08
N MET A 6 10.75 -14.12 -24.02
CA MET A 6 10.43 -15.55 -24.07
C MET A 6 8.90 -15.76 -24.01
N PRO A 7 8.32 -16.60 -24.87
CA PRO A 7 6.91 -16.99 -24.75
C PRO A 7 6.60 -17.56 -23.37
N PHE A 8 5.44 -17.19 -22.79
CA PHE A 8 5.03 -17.64 -21.45
C PHE A 8 5.12 -19.15 -21.25
N ARG A 9 4.76 -19.93 -22.28
CA ARG A 9 4.82 -21.39 -22.26
C ARG A 9 6.24 -21.92 -22.02
N ASP A 10 7.24 -21.31 -22.64
CA ASP A 10 8.62 -21.78 -22.55
C ASP A 10 9.27 -21.32 -21.24
N ALA A 11 8.87 -20.15 -20.75
CA ALA A 11 9.25 -19.69 -19.41
C ALA A 11 8.73 -20.65 -18.32
N TYR A 12 7.49 -21.12 -18.43
CA TYR A 12 6.91 -22.10 -17.50
C TYR A 12 7.65 -23.44 -17.53
N LYS A 13 7.96 -23.97 -18.73
CA LYS A 13 8.72 -25.21 -18.86
C LYS A 13 10.11 -25.11 -18.24
N LYS A 14 10.81 -24.00 -18.50
CA LYS A 14 12.15 -23.77 -17.95
C LYS A 14 12.14 -23.72 -16.43
N VAL A 15 11.17 -23.03 -15.84
CA VAL A 15 10.99 -22.99 -14.38
C VAL A 15 10.72 -24.40 -13.82
N GLY A 16 9.87 -25.19 -14.48
CA GLY A 16 9.62 -26.58 -14.09
C GLY A 16 10.88 -27.44 -14.06
N LEU A 17 11.69 -27.37 -15.13
CA LEU A 17 12.97 -28.09 -15.21
C LEU A 17 13.99 -27.63 -14.16
N ASP A 18 14.03 -26.32 -13.86
CA ASP A 18 14.92 -25.78 -12.82
C ASP A 18 14.48 -26.17 -11.41
N ILE A 19 13.17 -26.36 -11.17
CA ILE A 19 12.61 -26.90 -9.92
C ILE A 19 12.97 -28.39 -9.79
N GLU A 20 12.75 -29.19 -10.83
CA GLU A 20 13.09 -30.64 -10.84
C GLU A 20 14.58 -30.88 -10.58
N ALA A 21 15.44 -30.00 -11.10
CA ALA A 21 16.87 -30.09 -10.91
C ALA A 21 17.39 -29.45 -9.60
N GLY A 22 16.50 -28.97 -8.72
CA GLY A 22 16.87 -28.37 -7.43
C GLY A 22 17.61 -27.02 -7.53
N ARG A 23 17.62 -26.39 -8.70
CA ARG A 23 18.31 -25.11 -8.96
C ARG A 23 17.39 -23.89 -8.84
N PHE A 24 16.10 -24.11 -8.71
CA PHE A 24 15.14 -23.02 -8.59
C PHE A 24 15.21 -22.38 -7.20
N THR A 25 15.72 -21.15 -7.15
CA THR A 25 15.62 -20.30 -5.96
C THR A 25 14.63 -19.17 -6.26
N PRO A 26 13.44 -19.16 -5.63
CA PRO A 26 12.49 -18.08 -5.85
C PRO A 26 13.06 -16.77 -5.30
N ASN A 27 13.10 -15.73 -6.14
CA ASN A 27 13.38 -14.39 -5.65
C ASN A 27 12.18 -13.91 -4.82
N LYS A 28 12.36 -13.81 -3.51
CA LYS A 28 11.34 -13.32 -2.57
C LYS A 28 11.43 -11.81 -2.35
N ASP A 29 12.43 -11.16 -2.91
CA ASP A 29 12.65 -9.73 -2.77
C ASP A 29 11.75 -8.98 -3.76
N ILE A 30 10.45 -9.00 -3.47
CA ILE A 30 9.42 -8.33 -4.28
C ILE A 30 9.27 -6.92 -3.72
N ARG A 31 9.96 -5.97 -4.36
CA ARG A 31 9.79 -4.54 -4.06
C ARG A 31 8.50 -4.06 -4.70
N HIS A 32 7.42 -4.04 -3.92
CA HIS A 32 6.17 -3.48 -4.39
C HIS A 32 6.22 -1.94 -4.30
N THR A 33 6.54 -1.29 -5.41
CA THR A 33 6.59 0.18 -5.53
C THR A 33 5.22 0.80 -5.82
N HIS A 34 4.23 -0.01 -6.22
CA HIS A 34 2.88 0.47 -6.51
C HIS A 34 2.15 0.91 -5.25
N GLU A 35 1.46 2.04 -5.35
CA GLU A 35 0.58 2.52 -4.30
C GLU A 35 -0.54 1.50 -4.01
N GLY A 36 -0.83 1.30 -2.73
CA GLY A 36 -1.83 0.32 -2.28
C GLY A 36 -1.35 -1.14 -2.34
N SER A 37 -0.10 -1.39 -2.69
CA SER A 37 0.47 -2.73 -2.65
C SER A 37 0.89 -3.12 -1.22
N ILE A 38 1.12 -4.42 -0.99
CA ILE A 38 1.56 -4.94 0.31
C ILE A 38 2.87 -4.30 0.82
N GLY A 39 3.73 -3.82 -0.09
CA GLY A 39 4.98 -3.12 0.25
C GLY A 39 4.87 -1.59 0.32
N ASN A 40 3.73 -1.02 -0.07
CA ASN A 40 3.49 0.42 -0.07
C ASN A 40 1.99 0.70 0.13
N LEU A 41 1.54 0.60 1.38
CA LEU A 41 0.14 0.78 1.77
C LEU A 41 -0.31 2.26 1.79
N CYS A 42 0.60 3.21 1.63
CA CYS A 42 0.32 4.65 1.69
C CYS A 42 -0.32 5.11 3.02
N ASN A 43 0.01 4.46 4.15
CA ASN A 43 -0.56 4.78 5.47
C ASN A 43 -0.24 6.20 5.93
N ASP A 44 0.92 6.73 5.54
CA ASP A 44 1.35 8.10 5.75
C ASP A 44 0.40 9.10 5.06
N LYS A 45 0.08 8.85 3.78
CA LYS A 45 -0.85 9.69 2.99
C LYS A 45 -2.27 9.63 3.55
N ILE A 46 -2.71 8.44 3.98
CA ILE A 46 -4.03 8.26 4.61
C ILE A 46 -4.11 9.05 5.92
N SER A 47 -3.09 8.96 6.76
CA SER A 47 -3.03 9.70 8.03
C SER A 47 -3.05 11.20 7.79
N ALA A 48 -2.23 11.70 6.85
CA ALA A 48 -2.20 13.13 6.50
C ALA A 48 -3.56 13.63 5.97
N LEU A 49 -4.27 12.83 5.17
CA LEU A 49 -5.61 13.16 4.69
C LEU A 49 -6.61 13.22 5.85
N MET A 50 -6.55 12.27 6.77
CA MET A 50 -7.40 12.24 7.97
C MET A 50 -7.16 13.47 8.84
N ASP A 51 -5.91 13.82 9.13
CA ASP A 51 -5.55 14.98 9.93
C ASP A 51 -6.05 16.29 9.28
N ASN A 52 -5.91 16.41 7.96
CA ASN A 52 -6.42 17.56 7.22
C ASN A 52 -7.93 17.70 7.37
N ILE A 53 -8.69 16.61 7.15
CA ILE A 53 -10.15 16.61 7.29
C ILE A 53 -10.55 16.95 8.73
N ILE A 54 -9.89 16.37 9.73
CA ILE A 54 -10.15 16.65 11.15
C ILE A 54 -9.91 18.14 11.46
N SER A 55 -8.81 18.70 10.96
CA SER A 55 -8.47 20.12 11.18
C SER A 55 -9.48 21.08 10.54
N GLY A 56 -10.17 20.66 9.48
CA GLY A 56 -11.21 21.44 8.82
C GLY A 56 -12.51 21.56 9.63
N PHE A 57 -12.74 20.68 10.59
CA PHE A 57 -13.87 20.82 11.50
C PHE A 57 -13.58 21.90 12.54
N THR A 58 -14.44 22.91 12.58
CA THR A 58 -14.37 24.02 13.55
C THR A 58 -15.00 23.62 14.88
N PHE A 59 -14.46 22.59 15.51
CA PHE A 59 -14.92 22.09 16.81
C PHE A 59 -14.80 23.17 17.90
N ASP A 60 -13.81 24.05 17.79
CA ASP A 60 -13.59 25.20 18.67
C ASP A 60 -14.80 26.14 18.71
N LYS A 61 -15.44 26.39 17.57
CA LYS A 61 -16.61 27.27 17.47
C LYS A 61 -17.81 26.64 18.15
N MET A 62 -18.01 25.33 17.95
CA MET A 62 -19.09 24.58 18.58
C MET A 62 -18.91 24.55 20.10
N GLU A 63 -17.70 24.23 20.57
CA GLU A 63 -17.39 24.18 22.00
C GLU A 63 -17.55 25.57 22.66
N THR A 64 -17.12 26.63 21.98
CA THR A 64 -17.32 28.01 22.45
C THR A 64 -18.80 28.38 22.52
N ALA A 65 -19.60 27.97 21.54
CA ALA A 65 -21.04 28.21 21.52
C ALA A 65 -21.76 27.42 22.63
N GLU A 66 -21.38 26.16 22.86
CA GLU A 66 -21.89 25.31 23.94
C GLU A 66 -21.61 25.93 25.31
N LYS A 67 -20.36 26.29 25.59
CA LYS A 67 -19.95 26.96 26.84
C LYS A 67 -20.74 28.24 27.10
N ARG A 68 -20.90 29.06 26.06
CA ARG A 68 -21.71 30.29 26.14
C ARG A 68 -23.16 30.00 26.48
N LEU A 69 -23.73 28.92 25.95
CA LEU A 69 -25.13 28.54 26.18
C LEU A 69 -25.34 27.94 27.57
N LEU A 70 -24.35 27.20 28.08
CA LEU A 70 -24.37 26.60 29.42
C LEU A 70 -23.92 27.54 30.55
N GLY A 71 -23.43 28.75 30.21
CA GLY A 71 -22.99 29.75 31.19
C GLY A 71 -21.72 29.35 31.96
N ARG A 72 -20.90 28.47 31.40
CA ARG A 72 -19.62 27.97 31.96
C ARG A 72 -18.62 27.77 30.83
#